data_AF-A0A536FC22-F1
#
_entry.id   AF-A0A536FC22-F1
#
_cell.length_a   1.000
_cell.length_b   1.000
_cell.length_c   1.000
_cell.angle_alpha   90.00
_cell.angle_beta   90.00
_cell.angle_gamma   90.00
#
_symmetry.space_group_name_H-M   'P 1'
#
loop_
_entity.id
_entity.type
_entity.pdbx_description
1 polymer ?
#
loop_
_entity_poly.entity_id
_entity_poly.type
_entity_poly.pdbx_seq_one_letter_code
_entity_poly.pdbx_strand_id
1 'polypeptide(L)' 'MGDEGRVGITPKSWTAERHHGVLHLGKRWYVVSAELDEHGQAHGVRLDGPYTDRAEAEDRAKGFDSSKP' A
#
# COMPACT_ATOMS: atom_id res chain seq x y z
N MET A 1 -3.68 -28.75 -15.57
CA MET A 1 -3.88 -27.35 -16.01
C MET A 1 -4.03 -26.56 -14.72
N GLY A 2 -2.97 -25.86 -14.32
CA GLY A 2 -2.78 -25.38 -12.95
C GLY A 2 -3.06 -23.89 -12.81
N ASP A 3 -3.71 -23.55 -11.70
CA ASP A 3 -3.78 -22.22 -11.10
C ASP A 3 -4.46 -21.12 -11.95
N GLU A 4 -5.76 -21.30 -12.22
CA GLU A 4 -6.61 -20.17 -12.61
C GLU A 4 -6.85 -19.27 -11.39
N GLY A 5 -5.94 -18.31 -11.22
CA GLY A 5 -6.22 -17.02 -10.61
C GLY A 5 -6.89 -17.09 -9.25
N ARG A 6 -6.15 -17.48 -8.21
CA ARG A 6 -6.49 -17.05 -6.85
C ARG A 6 -6.34 -15.53 -6.75
N VAL A 7 -7.29 -14.80 -7.32
CA VAL A 7 -7.61 -13.44 -6.92
C VAL A 7 -8.08 -13.60 -5.49
N GLY A 8 -7.22 -13.24 -4.54
CA GLY A 8 -7.63 -13.18 -3.13
C GLY A 8 -8.95 -12.41 -3.06
N ILE A 9 -9.82 -12.76 -2.10
CA ILE A 9 -11.07 -12.03 -1.89
C ILE A 9 -10.68 -10.60 -1.52
N THR A 10 -10.56 -9.70 -2.50
CA THR A 10 -10.40 -8.27 -2.25
C THR A 10 -11.74 -7.82 -1.71
N PRO A 11 -11.82 -7.48 -0.41
CA PRO A 11 -13.07 -7.00 0.15
C PRO A 11 -13.48 -5.74 -0.62
N LYS A 12 -14.76 -5.61 -0.98
CA LYS A 12 -15.24 -4.41 -1.69
C LYS A 12 -14.88 -3.11 -0.94
N SER A 13 -14.80 -3.16 0.39
CA SER A 13 -14.35 -2.04 1.22
C SER A 13 -12.93 -1.57 0.93
N TRP A 14 -12.05 -2.41 0.35
CA TRP A 14 -10.69 -2.02 -0.02
C TRP A 14 -10.63 -1.28 -1.34
N THR A 15 -11.64 -1.41 -2.20
CA THR A 15 -11.57 -0.84 -3.56
C THR A 15 -11.84 0.66 -3.65
N ALA A 16 -12.39 1.23 -2.57
CA ALA A 16 -12.76 2.64 -2.49
C ALA A 16 -11.74 3.50 -1.74
N GLU A 17 -10.63 2.91 -1.29
CA GLU A 17 -9.66 3.56 -0.41
C GLU A 17 -8.23 3.39 -0.95
N ARG A 18 -7.41 4.41 -0.73
CA ARG A 18 -5.98 4.32 -1.01
C ARG A 18 -5.31 3.63 0.19
N HIS A 19 -4.63 2.53 -0.09
CA HIS A 19 -3.92 1.73 0.90
C HIS A 19 -2.50 2.24 1.05
N HIS A 20 -2.00 2.18 2.28
CA HIS A 20 -0.63 2.57 2.62
C HIS A 20 0.03 1.46 3.43
N GLY A 21 1.31 1.21 3.18
CA GLY A 21 2.10 0.21 3.89
C GLY A 21 3.55 0.61 3.99
N VAL A 22 4.28 0.05 4.96
CA VAL A 22 5.71 0.28 5.11
C VAL A 22 6.47 -0.89 4.51
N LEU A 23 7.46 -0.59 3.67
CA LEU A 23 8.29 -1.56 2.98
C LEU A 23 9.76 -1.31 3.31
N HIS A 24 10.49 -2.39 3.64
CA HIS A 24 11.93 -2.35 3.79
C HIS A 24 12.61 -2.88 2.53
N LEU A 25 13.34 -2.01 1.82
CA LEU A 25 14.12 -2.37 0.62
C LEU A 25 15.61 -2.18 0.90
N GLY A 26 16.32 -3.30 0.97
CA GLY A 26 17.76 -3.31 1.30
C GLY A 26 18.02 -2.84 2.73
N LYS A 27 18.52 -1.61 2.88
CA LYS A 27 18.84 -0.97 4.17
C LYS A 27 17.97 0.25 4.47
N ARG A 28 16.90 0.46 3.70
CA ARG A 28 16.10 1.69 3.71
C ARG A 28 14.62 1.36 3.86
N TRP A 29 13.91 2.26 4.52
CA TRP A 29 12.48 2.17 4.75
C TRP A 29 11.74 3.09 3.78
N TYR A 30 10.59 2.63 3.30
CA TYR A 30 9.73 3.38 2.38
C TYR A 30 8.28 3.22 2.80
N VAL A 31 7.45 4.17 2.41
CA VAL A 31 6.00 4.03 2.43
C VAL A 31 5.55 3.74 1.01
N VAL A 32 4.87 2.62 0.81
CA VAL A 32 4.17 2.30 -0.44
C VAL A 32 2.71 2.70 -0.31
N SER A 33 2.15 3.27 -1.36
CA SER A 33 0.71 3.52 -1.43
C SER A 33 0.12 3.14 -2.78
N ALA A 34 -1.11 2.64 -2.79
CA ALA A 34 -1.80 2.22 -4.00
C ALA A 34 -3.32 2.19 -3.81
N GLU A 35 -4.06 2.36 -4.89
CA GLU A 35 -5.49 2.04 -4.93
C GLU A 35 -5.64 0.60 -5.42
N LEU A 36 -6.60 -0.14 -4.88
CA LEU A 36 -6.90 -1.50 -5.33
C LEU A 36 -8.21 -1.49 -6.11
N ASP A 37 -8.27 -2.15 -7.27
CA ASP A 37 -9.54 -2.33 -7.98
C ASP A 37 -10.30 -3.59 -7.52
N GLU A 38 -11.49 -3.80 -8.09
CA GLU A 38 -12.36 -4.96 -7.79
C GLU A 38 -11.73 -6.31 -8.12
N HIS A 39 -10.67 -6.32 -8.93
CA HIS A 39 -9.88 -7.51 -9.26
C HIS A 39 -8.62 -7.63 -8.40
N GLY A 40 -8.45 -6.75 -7.40
CA GLY A 40 -7.28 -6.70 -6.53
C GLY A 40 -6.01 -6.18 -7.21
N GLN A 41 -6.12 -5.52 -8.36
CA GLN A 41 -4.97 -4.93 -9.03
C GLN A 41 -4.64 -3.57 -8.40
N ALA A 42 -3.34 -3.34 -8.20
CA ALA A 42 -2.83 -2.09 -7.66
C ALA A 42 -2.64 -1.04 -8.75
N HIS A 43 -3.25 0.13 -8.55
CA HIS A 43 -3.16 1.29 -9.43
C HIS A 43 -2.54 2.48 -8.69
N GLY A 44 -1.91 3.37 -9.46
CA GLY A 44 -1.35 4.61 -8.92
C GLY A 44 -0.27 4.39 -7.85
N VAL A 45 0.49 3.30 -7.97
CA VAL A 45 1.51 2.90 -6.99
C VAL A 45 2.54 4.02 -6.80
N ARG A 46 2.72 4.45 -5.56
CA ARG A 46 3.76 5.42 -5.16
C ARG A 46 4.67 4.84 -4.11
N LEU A 47 5.92 5.28 -4.13
CA LEU A 47 6.93 4.91 -3.16
C LEU A 47 7.56 6.18 -2.61
N ASP A 48 7.27 6.49 -1.35
CA ASP A 48 7.79 7.65 -0.63
C ASP A 48 8.93 7.26 0.31
N GLY A 49 9.95 8.12 0.41
CA GLY A 49 11.17 7.88 1.18
C GLY A 49 12.44 8.14 0.34
N PRO A 50 13.59 7.58 0.72
CA PRO A 50 13.80 6.67 1.86
C PRO A 50 13.70 7.38 3.21
N TYR A 51 13.16 6.68 4.20
CA TYR A 51 13.16 7.07 5.61
C TYR A 51 14.33 6.44 6.37
N THR A 52 14.71 7.07 7.46
CA THR A 52 15.89 6.71 8.24
C THR A 52 15.67 5.40 9.00
N ASP A 53 14.46 5.21 9.52
CA ASP A 53 14.05 4.02 10.26
C ASP A 53 12.58 3.68 10.03
N ARG A 54 12.16 2.53 10.58
CA ARG A 54 10.81 2.00 10.44
C ARG A 54 9.76 2.90 11.10
N ALA A 55 10.06 3.44 12.28
CA ALA A 55 9.09 4.25 13.03
C ALA A 55 8.77 5.54 12.28
N GLU A 56 9.79 6.18 11.68
CA GLU A 56 9.61 7.33 10.81
C GLU A 56 8.69 6.99 9.62
N ALA A 57 8.93 5.86 8.95
CA ALA A 57 8.09 5.43 7.84
C ALA A 57 6.64 5.12 8.28
N GLU A 58 6.45 4.49 9.44
CA GLU A 58 5.13 4.20 10.00
C GLU A 58 4.35 5.46 10.36
N ASP A 59 5.01 6.46 10.95
CA ASP A 59 4.36 7.74 11.26
C ASP A 59 3.97 8.51 10.01
N ARG A 60 4.79 8.43 8.96
CA ARG A 60 4.44 8.99 7.65
C ARG A 60 3.26 8.26 7.02
N ALA A 61 3.19 6.93 7.11
CA ALA A 61 2.06 6.14 6.62
C ALA A 61 0.74 6.53 7.30
N LYS A 62 0.74 6.79 8.62
CA LYS A 62 -0.44 7.26 9.37
C LYS A 62 -0.91 8.65 8.92
N GLY A 63 0.02 9.53 8.55
CA GLY A 63 -0.30 10.88 8.08
C GLY A 63 -1.09 10.90 6.75
N PHE A 64 -0.94 9.88 5.91
CA PHE A 64 -1.69 9.76 4.66
C PHE A 64 -3.17 9.42 4.86
N ASP A 65 -3.52 8.70 5.93
CA ASP A 65 -4.91 8.38 6.31
C ASP A 65 -5.70 9.65 6.67
N SER A 66 -5.02 10.64 7.26
CA SER A 66 -5.63 11.91 7.69
C SER A 66 -5.88 12.93 6.57
N SER A 67 -5.50 12.63 5.33
CA SER A 67 -5.77 13.47 4.15
C SER A 67 -7.10 13.11 3.48
N LYS A 68 -8.17 13.06 4.27
CA LYS A 68 -9.55 13.05 3.76
C LYS A 68 -10.16 14.43 4.05
N PRO A 69 -10.62 15.20 3.04
CA PRO A 69 -11.41 16.40 3.32
C PRO A 69 -12.73 16.05 3.99
#